data_AF-A0A564UJD9-F1
#
_entry.id   AF-A0A564UJD9-F1
#
_cell.length_a   1.000
_cell.length_b   1.000
_cell.length_c   1.000
_cell.angle_alpha   90.00
_cell.angle_beta   90.00
_cell.angle_gamma   90.00
#
_symmetry.space_group_name_H-M   'P 1'
#
loop_
_entity.id
_entity.type
_entity.pdbx_description
1 polymer ?
#
loop_
_entity_poly.entity_id
_entity_poly.type
_entity_poly.pdbx_seq_one_letter_code
_entity_poly.pdbx_strand_id
1 'polypeptide(L)'
;MADTTNCTPCVSCGCPALPRVSLDQAVVDLMESIALQESALSHILCAESQKMKAALSMEELDLCKLLEVNDSATNMVHAVANLELVLKEKLEFIANNLYYPSTGNCTTTES
;
A
#
# COMPACT_ATOMS: atom_id res chain seq x y z
N MET A 1 -3.36 31.58 22.41
CA MET A 1 -3.48 30.12 22.27
C MET A 1 -2.09 29.64 21.91
N ALA A 2 -1.40 28.98 22.86
CA ALA A 2 0.03 28.69 22.73
C ALA A 2 0.26 27.57 21.70
N ASP A 3 0.96 27.91 20.64
CA ASP A 3 1.42 27.01 19.59
C ASP A 3 2.63 26.22 20.11
N THR A 4 2.39 24.98 20.55
CA THR A 4 3.44 24.09 21.07
C THR A 4 3.97 23.19 19.95
N THR A 5 4.59 23.79 18.92
CA THR A 5 5.24 23.06 17.82
C THR A 5 6.77 23.02 17.98
N ASN A 6 7.24 22.84 19.21
CA ASN A 6 8.67 22.81 19.53
C ASN A 6 9.24 21.39 19.41
N CYS A 7 9.43 20.92 18.18
CA CYS A 7 10.51 19.98 17.91
C CYS A 7 11.77 20.81 17.69
N THR A 8 12.71 20.73 18.61
CA THR A 8 14.03 21.35 18.50
C THR A 8 14.64 20.98 17.15
N PRO A 9 15.03 21.94 16.30
CA PRO A 9 15.69 21.61 15.04
C PRO A 9 16.98 20.87 15.37
N CYS A 10 17.19 19.72 14.74
CA CYS A 10 18.46 18.99 14.84
C CYS A 10 19.50 19.76 14.01
N VAL A 11 19.95 20.91 14.51
CA VAL A 11 20.88 21.84 13.80
C VAL A 11 22.30 21.24 13.66
N SER A 12 22.58 20.11 14.30
CA SER A 12 23.94 19.54 14.38
C SER A 12 24.29 18.57 13.25
N CYS A 13 23.32 18.11 12.45
CA CYS A 13 23.59 17.33 11.24
C CYS A 13 23.14 18.18 10.05
N GLY A 14 24.02 18.49 9.10
CA GLY A 14 23.72 19.25 7.87
C GLY A 14 22.78 18.54 6.90
N CYS A 15 21.81 17.78 7.41
CA CYS A 15 20.78 17.10 6.66
C CYS A 15 19.68 18.11 6.30
N PRO A 16 19.18 18.10 5.05
CA PRO A 16 18.03 18.91 4.69
C PRO A 16 16.83 18.55 5.57
N ALA A 17 16.11 19.56 6.06
CA ALA A 17 14.89 19.34 6.82
C ALA A 17 13.82 18.71 5.89
N LEU A 18 13.19 17.63 6.35
CA LEU A 18 12.07 17.04 5.64
C LEU A 18 10.90 18.05 5.58
N PRO A 19 10.16 18.11 4.47
CA PRO A 19 8.96 18.93 4.37
C PRO A 19 7.98 18.57 5.50
N ARG A 20 7.39 19.59 6.14
CA ARG A 20 6.30 19.34 7.10
C ARG A 20 5.03 19.04 6.33
N VAL A 21 4.47 17.87 6.56
CA VAL A 21 3.16 17.45 6.02
C VAL A 21 2.10 17.57 7.12
N SER A 22 0.88 17.95 6.76
CA SER A 22 -0.26 17.89 7.68
C SER A 22 -0.65 16.43 7.93
N LEU A 23 -1.36 16.17 9.02
CA LEU A 23 -1.89 14.83 9.29
C LEU A 23 -2.83 14.36 8.17
N ASP A 24 -3.70 15.24 7.66
CA ASP A 24 -4.62 14.92 6.57
C ASP A 24 -3.87 14.53 5.29
N GLN A 25 -2.82 15.27 4.92
CA GLN A 25 -2.01 14.95 3.75
C GLN A 25 -1.27 13.62 3.96
N ALA A 26 -0.71 13.39 5.16
CA ALA A 26 -0.03 12.13 5.46
C ALA A 26 -0.99 10.92 5.36
N VAL A 27 -2.24 11.05 5.79
CA VAL A 27 -3.25 9.99 5.65
C VAL A 27 -3.56 9.72 4.17
N VAL A 28 -3.75 10.78 3.37
CA VAL A 28 -3.97 10.65 1.92
C VAL A 28 -2.78 9.97 1.24
N ASP A 29 -1.55 10.42 1.52
CA ASP A 29 -0.32 9.84 0.96
C ASP A 29 -0.18 8.35 1.33
N LEU A 30 -0.55 7.98 2.57
CA LEU A 30 -0.54 6.59 3.00
C LEU A 30 -1.60 5.76 2.27
N MET A 31 -2.84 6.26 2.12
CA MET A 31 -3.89 5.56 1.37
C MET A 31 -3.51 5.39 -0.10
N GLU A 32 -2.93 6.43 -0.72
CA GLU A 32 -2.43 6.36 -2.10
C GLU A 32 -1.31 5.32 -2.22
N SER A 33 -0.39 5.27 -1.25
CA SER A 33 0.67 4.26 -1.24
C SER A 33 0.13 2.83 -1.18
N ILE A 34 -0.92 2.58 -0.39
CA ILE A 34 -1.57 1.26 -0.31
C ILE A 34 -2.25 0.91 -1.64
N ALA A 35 -2.98 1.85 -2.23
CA ALA A 35 -3.64 1.65 -3.51
C ALA A 35 -2.64 1.35 -4.65
N LEU A 36 -1.48 2.03 -4.65
CA LEU A 36 -0.39 1.75 -5.59
C LEU A 36 0.19 0.34 -5.38
N GLN A 37 0.32 -0.10 -4.12
CA GLN A 37 0.79 -1.46 -3.80
C GLN A 37 -0.22 -2.52 -4.25
N GLU A 38 -1.52 -2.32 -4.01
CA GLU A 38 -2.60 -3.22 -4.44
C GLU A 38 -2.62 -3.34 -5.99
N SER A 39 -2.48 -2.22 -6.69
CA SER A 39 -2.36 -2.19 -8.16
C SER A 39 -1.13 -2.98 -8.65
N ALA A 40 0.02 -2.81 -7.99
CA ALA A 40 1.23 -3.56 -8.33
C ALA A 40 1.06 -5.08 -8.14
N LEU A 41 0.38 -5.51 -7.07
CA LEU A 41 0.07 -6.92 -6.84
C LEU A 41 -0.84 -7.50 -7.93
N SER A 42 -1.85 -6.75 -8.36
CA SER A 42 -2.71 -7.13 -9.50
C SER A 42 -1.90 -7.32 -10.80
N HIS A 43 -0.96 -6.41 -11.08
CA HIS A 43 -0.07 -6.54 -12.24
C HIS A 43 0.82 -7.78 -12.17
N ILE A 44 1.32 -8.15 -10.99
CA ILE A 44 2.07 -9.39 -10.79
C ILE A 44 1.19 -10.60 -11.12
N LEU A 45 -0.03 -10.67 -10.59
CA LEU A 45 -0.96 -11.78 -10.88
C LEU A 45 -1.31 -11.86 -12.37
N CYS A 46 -1.48 -10.71 -13.04
CA CYS A 46 -1.70 -10.66 -14.48
C CYS A 46 -0.50 -11.24 -15.26
N ALA A 47 0.72 -10.86 -14.88
CA ALA A 47 1.93 -11.41 -15.49
C ALA A 47 2.04 -12.93 -15.29
N GLU A 48 1.71 -13.42 -14.10
CA GLU A 48 1.68 -14.85 -13.78
C GLU A 48 0.63 -15.61 -14.61
N SER A 49 -0.56 -15.03 -14.78
CA SER A 49 -1.60 -15.57 -15.68
C SER A 49 -1.13 -15.60 -17.15
N GLN A 50 -0.44 -14.56 -17.60
CA GLN A 50 0.09 -14.50 -18.97
C GLN A 50 1.20 -15.52 -19.19
N LYS A 51 2.08 -15.72 -18.20
CA LYS A 51 3.12 -16.75 -18.21
C LYS A 51 2.51 -18.15 -18.36
N MET A 52 1.48 -18.47 -17.57
CA MET A 52 0.74 -19.74 -17.68
C MET A 52 0.07 -19.90 -19.05
N LYS A 53 -0.59 -18.86 -19.56
CA LYS A 53 -1.24 -18.89 -20.88
C LYS A 53 -0.22 -19.14 -22.01
N ALA A 54 0.94 -18.50 -21.93
CA ALA A 54 2.01 -18.69 -22.90
C ALA A 54 2.56 -20.13 -22.84
N ALA A 55 2.83 -20.65 -21.65
CA ALA A 55 3.30 -22.02 -21.45
C ALA A 55 2.33 -23.06 -22.03
N LEU A 56 1.02 -22.89 -21.82
CA LEU A 56 -0.02 -23.77 -22.37
C LEU A 56 -0.14 -23.69 -23.90
N SER A 57 0.38 -22.64 -24.53
CA SER A 57 0.30 -22.42 -25.98
C SER A 57 1.59 -22.81 -26.71
N MET A 58 2.61 -23.32 -26.00
CA MET A 58 3.88 -23.74 -26.60
C MET A 58 3.77 -25.17 -27.16
N GLU A 59 4.04 -25.36 -28.46
CA GLU A 59 3.86 -26.65 -29.16
C GLU A 59 4.77 -27.79 -28.64
N GLU A 60 5.90 -27.48 -28.02
CA GLU A 60 6.90 -28.47 -27.59
C GLU A 60 7.19 -28.43 -26.08
N LEU A 61 6.27 -27.92 -25.26
CA LEU A 61 6.46 -27.91 -23.81
C LEU A 61 6.14 -29.27 -23.19
N ASP A 62 7.13 -29.90 -22.58
CA ASP A 62 6.93 -31.12 -21.80
C ASP A 62 6.18 -30.85 -20.48
N LEU A 63 5.52 -31.88 -19.95
CA LEU A 63 4.73 -31.77 -18.73
C LEU A 63 5.57 -31.33 -17.52
N CYS A 64 6.84 -31.74 -17.43
CA CYS A 64 7.70 -31.39 -16.30
C CYS A 64 7.97 -29.88 -16.27
N LYS A 65 8.32 -29.28 -17.41
CA LYS A 65 8.51 -27.83 -17.53
C LYS A 65 7.21 -27.06 -17.31
N LEU A 66 6.08 -27.59 -17.77
CA LEU A 66 4.77 -26.97 -17.49
C LEU A 66 4.47 -26.94 -15.98
N LEU A 67 4.77 -28.03 -15.26
CA LEU A 67 4.62 -28.09 -13.81
C LEU A 67 5.60 -27.14 -13.11
N GLU A 68 6.84 -27.01 -13.58
CA GLU A 68 7.80 -26.03 -13.04
C GLU A 68 7.28 -24.58 -13.19
N VAL A 69 6.69 -24.24 -14.34
CA VAL A 69 6.08 -22.92 -14.56
C VAL A 69 4.87 -22.72 -13.64
N ASN A 70 4.05 -23.74 -13.44
CA ASN A 70 2.90 -23.69 -12.54
C ASN A 70 3.31 -23.54 -11.07
N ASP A 71 4.34 -24.25 -10.62
CA ASP A 71 4.88 -24.15 -9.26
C ASP A 71 5.42 -22.74 -9.02
N SER A 72 6.13 -22.17 -10.01
CA SER A 72 6.56 -20.77 -9.96
C SER A 72 5.37 -19.81 -9.81
N ALA A 73 4.30 -20.00 -10.60
CA ALA A 73 3.11 -19.16 -10.51
C ALA A 73 2.37 -19.32 -9.17
N THR A 74 2.25 -20.54 -8.68
CA THR A 74 1.63 -20.86 -7.38
C THR A 74 2.38 -20.18 -6.23
N ASN A 75 3.71 -20.24 -6.24
CA ASN A 75 4.54 -19.56 -5.25
C ASN A 75 4.34 -18.03 -5.27
N MET A 76 4.21 -17.43 -6.46
CA MET A 76 3.92 -16.01 -6.58
C MET A 76 2.51 -15.65 -6.08
N VAL A 77 1.50 -16.46 -6.38
CA VAL A 77 0.13 -16.26 -5.85
C VAL A 77 0.12 -16.31 -4.32
N HIS A 78 0.86 -17.24 -3.71
CA HIS A 78 1.00 -17.30 -2.25
C HIS A 78 1.70 -16.07 -1.68
N ALA A 79 2.79 -15.61 -2.31
CA ALA A 79 3.48 -14.40 -1.89
C ALA A 79 2.57 -13.16 -1.98
N VAL A 80 1.81 -13.03 -3.08
CA VAL A 80 0.85 -11.94 -3.27
C VAL A 80 -0.25 -11.98 -2.21
N ALA A 81 -0.80 -13.14 -1.88
CA ALA A 81 -1.83 -13.26 -0.84
C ALA A 81 -1.34 -12.81 0.55
N ASN A 82 -0.08 -13.09 0.87
CA ASN A 82 0.51 -12.61 2.13
C ASN A 82 0.70 -11.08 2.11
N LEU A 83 1.13 -10.51 0.98
CA LEU A 83 1.26 -9.06 0.85
C LEU A 83 -0.09 -8.36 0.90
N GLU A 84 -1.13 -8.96 0.33
CA GLU A 84 -2.51 -8.46 0.40
C GLU A 84 -3.01 -8.37 1.85
N LEU A 85 -2.70 -9.38 2.68
CA LEU A 85 -3.01 -9.34 4.10
C LEU A 85 -2.31 -8.17 4.81
N VAL A 86 -1.04 -7.91 4.49
CA VAL A 86 -0.30 -6.77 5.03
C VAL A 86 -0.90 -5.44 4.59
N LEU A 87 -1.36 -5.31 3.34
CA LEU A 87 -2.04 -4.10 2.85
C LEU A 87 -3.36 -3.86 3.59
N LYS A 88 -4.13 -4.94 3.83
CA LYS A 88 -5.33 -4.88 4.66
C LYS A 88 -5.03 -4.41 6.08
N GLU A 89 -4.01 -4.97 6.74
CA GLU A 89 -3.60 -4.57 8.09
C GLU A 89 -3.20 -3.08 8.15
N LYS A 90 -2.48 -2.58 7.14
CA LYS A 90 -2.15 -1.15 7.03
C LYS A 90 -3.40 -0.29 6.89
N LEU A 91 -4.36 -0.71 6.07
CA LEU A 91 -5.60 0.02 5.87
C LEU A 91 -6.44 0.05 7.14
N GLU A 92 -6.54 -1.07 7.85
CA GLU A 92 -7.19 -1.16 9.16
C GLU A 92 -6.52 -0.27 10.20
N PHE A 93 -5.18 -0.19 10.20
CA PHE A 93 -4.47 0.72 11.09
C PHE A 93 -4.86 2.19 10.83
N ILE A 94 -4.87 2.62 9.57
CA ILE A 94 -5.26 3.99 9.20
C ILE A 94 -6.71 4.26 9.61
N ALA A 95 -7.63 3.35 9.29
CA ALA A 95 -9.06 3.50 9.58
C ALA A 95 -9.35 3.58 11.09
N ASN A 96 -8.67 2.76 11.91
CA ASN A 96 -8.94 2.68 13.34
C ASN A 96 -8.22 3.74 14.18
N ASN A 97 -7.07 4.24 13.71
CA ASN A 97 -6.21 5.12 14.52
C ASN A 97 -6.08 6.54 13.99
N LEU A 98 -6.25 6.75 12.68
CA LEU A 98 -5.99 8.04 12.04
C LEU A 98 -7.26 8.67 11.46
N TYR A 99 -8.25 7.86 11.08
CA TYR A 99 -9.52 8.35 10.56
C TYR A 99 -10.54 8.54 11.69
N TYR A 100 -10.55 9.73 12.28
CA TYR A 100 -11.65 10.18 13.15
C TYR A 100 -12.46 11.22 12.38
N PRO A 101 -13.75 10.98 12.04
CA PRO A 101 -14.56 12.06 11.52
C PRO A 101 -14.70 13.08 12.65
N SER A 102 -14.32 14.34 12.37
CA SER A 102 -14.50 15.44 13.30
C SER A 102 -15.93 15.42 13.83
N THR A 103 -16.11 15.04 15.09
CA THR A 103 -17.40 15.15 15.77
C THR A 103 -17.78 16.62 15.73
N GLY A 104 -18.85 16.92 14.99
CA GLY A 104 -19.15 18.24 14.49
C GLY A 104 -19.13 19.34 15.52
N ASN A 105 -18.47 20.44 15.18
CA ASN A 105 -18.91 21.76 15.59
C ASN A 105 -19.84 22.32 14.50
N CYS A 106 -21.05 21.77 14.40
CA CYS A 106 -22.18 22.54 13.93
C CYS A 106 -22.68 23.38 15.11
N THR A 107 -21.98 24.47 15.40
CA THR A 107 -22.58 25.52 16.23
C THR A 107 -23.47 26.35 15.33
N THR A 108 -24.74 25.98 15.29
CA THR A 108 -25.83 26.87 14.91
C THR A 108 -25.78 28.06 15.88
N THR A 109 -25.20 29.18 15.45
CA THR A 109 -25.50 30.47 16.08
C THR A 109 -26.67 31.07 15.33
N GLU A 110 -27.87 30.66 15.73
CA GLU A 110 -29.01 31.58 15.72
C GLU A 110 -28.70 32.69 16.71
N SER A 111 -28.60 33.93 16.22
CA SER A 111 -28.97 35.19 16.88
C SER A 111 -28.89 36.32 15.86
#